data_AF-A0A7V3CG28-F1
#
_entry.id   AF-A0A7V3CG28-F1
#
_cell.length_a   1.000
_cell.length_b   1.000
_cell.length_c   1.000
_cell.angle_alpha   90.00
_cell.angle_beta   90.00
_cell.angle_gamma   90.00
#
_symmetry.space_group_name_H-M   'P 1'
#
loop_
_entity.id
_entity.type
_entity.pdbx_description
1 polymer ?
#
loop_
_entity_poly.entity_id
_entity_poly.type
_entity_poly.pdbx_seq_one_letter_code
_entity_poly.pdbx_strand_id
1 'polypeptide(L)'
;MIIDGSLGWAHLTGFGPFLSKTTFMKPKILLAALLALLLGPKAQAAPAPRFWIAGDGVLVLAGQNIRFRSEGGEYDEAGLRRINALFRADFSDPQERMSLRFIEVLDAVQDRLQGGTYSLKSGYRSPRLNNSLRSQGKLAAQSSMHMEAAAGDLILGGVDSSQVFDFVKSLDCCGIGYYHGRHFHLDTGPSRYWDETSSKTEDKTPQENEKIILQPDYDVYRPGEAMEMKFMRVTNYPIGVDPNLEIIKKDGSPTGKSLALESPASCLIVEGRKQARSLKAKLPEKLDPGRYALQVKFCNRYDYAKMPETILSREFEIRKDAP
;
A
#
# COMPACT_ATOMS: atom_id res chain seq x y z
N MET A 1 -39.86 58.27 -57.38
CA MET A 1 -40.75 58.87 -56.37
C MET A 1 -39.82 59.59 -55.40
N ILE A 2 -39.28 60.76 -55.75
CA ILE A 2 -39.79 62.13 -55.47
C ILE A 2 -40.43 62.17 -54.05
N ILE A 3 -40.08 63.02 -53.09
CA ILE A 3 -39.68 64.46 -53.03
C ILE A 3 -38.93 64.62 -51.68
N ASP A 4 -37.70 65.14 -51.58
CA ASP A 4 -37.26 66.55 -51.42
C ASP A 4 -37.94 67.36 -50.30
N GLY A 5 -37.19 68.23 -49.60
CA GLY A 5 -37.75 69.10 -48.56
C GLY A 5 -36.78 69.79 -47.60
N SER A 6 -35.74 70.43 -48.12
CA SER A 6 -34.89 71.45 -47.47
C SER A 6 -35.69 72.59 -46.79
N LEU A 7 -35.26 73.30 -45.73
CA LEU A 7 -34.30 74.43 -45.69
C LEU A 7 -34.38 75.09 -44.29
N GLY A 8 -33.30 75.72 -43.80
CA GLY A 8 -33.34 76.48 -42.55
C GLY A 8 -32.04 77.15 -42.08
N TRP A 9 -31.46 77.97 -42.95
CA TRP A 9 -30.68 79.21 -42.77
C TRP A 9 -29.94 79.58 -41.47
N ALA A 10 -28.75 80.13 -41.73
CA ALA A 10 -27.76 80.74 -40.84
C ALA A 10 -28.16 82.10 -40.24
N HIS A 11 -27.43 82.55 -39.19
CA HIS A 11 -26.67 83.82 -39.11
C HIS A 11 -26.08 84.00 -37.69
N LEU A 12 -24.75 84.22 -37.58
CA LEU A 12 -24.04 85.46 -37.16
C LEU A 12 -24.29 85.91 -35.71
N THR A 13 -23.41 86.48 -34.89
CA THR A 13 -21.99 86.90 -34.83
C THR A 13 -21.81 87.48 -33.42
N GLY A 14 -20.59 87.48 -32.85
CA GLY A 14 -20.24 88.34 -31.70
C GLY A 14 -19.30 87.68 -30.69
N PHE A 15 -17.98 87.72 -30.92
CA PHE A 15 -17.00 88.68 -30.39
C PHE A 15 -16.63 88.51 -28.90
N GLY A 16 -15.32 88.30 -28.66
CA GLY A 16 -14.63 88.68 -27.41
C GLY A 16 -13.81 87.55 -26.76
N PRO A 17 -12.47 87.62 -26.76
CA PRO A 17 -11.65 86.68 -26.02
C PRO A 17 -11.52 87.13 -24.57
N PHE A 18 -11.74 86.23 -23.61
CA PHE A 18 -11.30 86.42 -22.24
C PHE A 18 -10.58 85.18 -21.75
N LEU A 19 -9.31 85.39 -21.39
CA LEU A 19 -8.42 84.43 -20.78
C LEU A 19 -9.00 83.90 -19.47
N SER A 20 -9.01 82.59 -19.29
CA SER A 20 -8.99 81.98 -17.97
C SER A 20 -8.16 80.70 -17.99
N LYS A 21 -7.18 80.67 -17.09
CA LYS A 21 -6.23 79.59 -16.88
C LYS A 21 -6.96 78.42 -16.24
N THR A 22 -6.95 77.25 -16.89
CA THR A 22 -7.21 75.98 -16.22
C THR A 22 -6.01 75.06 -16.38
N THR A 23 -5.44 74.73 -15.23
CA THR A 23 -4.36 73.76 -14.99
C THR A 23 -4.70 72.40 -15.58
N PHE A 24 -3.87 71.94 -16.52
CA PHE A 24 -3.89 70.56 -17.03
C PHE A 24 -3.36 69.61 -15.93
N MET A 25 -4.27 68.80 -15.36
CA MET A 25 -3.89 67.59 -14.63
C MET A 25 -3.33 66.56 -15.62
N LYS A 26 -2.10 66.08 -15.37
CA LYS A 26 -1.49 64.96 -16.10
C LYS A 26 -2.26 63.66 -15.77
N PRO A 27 -2.64 62.82 -16.74
CA PRO A 27 -3.19 61.51 -16.43
C PRO A 27 -2.05 60.61 -15.93
N LYS A 28 -2.10 60.25 -14.64
CA LYS A 28 -1.30 59.14 -14.11
C LYS A 28 -1.94 57.85 -14.60
N ILE A 29 -1.33 57.23 -15.61
CA ILE A 29 -1.67 55.88 -16.06
C ILE A 29 -1.40 54.95 -14.87
N LEU A 30 -2.47 54.40 -14.29
CA LEU A 30 -2.39 53.31 -13.30
C LEU A 30 -1.91 52.05 -14.02
N LEU A 31 -0.60 51.79 -13.99
CA LEU A 31 -0.04 50.49 -14.36
C LEU A 31 0.16 49.67 -13.07
N ALA A 32 -0.93 49.21 -12.46
CA ALA A 32 -0.87 48.38 -11.26
C ALA A 32 -2.13 47.53 -11.08
N ALA A 33 -2.45 46.66 -12.05
CA ALA A 33 -3.45 45.61 -11.84
C ALA A 33 -3.36 44.51 -12.93
N LEU A 34 -2.18 43.91 -13.14
CA LEU A 34 -2.10 42.66 -13.92
C LEU A 34 -0.93 41.77 -13.48
N LEU A 35 -0.73 41.63 -12.17
CA LEU A 35 0.21 40.66 -11.61
C LEU A 35 -0.30 40.09 -10.28
N ALA A 36 -1.59 39.74 -10.23
CA ALA A 36 -2.21 39.11 -9.05
C ALA A 36 -3.04 37.86 -9.41
N LEU A 37 -2.88 37.31 -10.62
CA LEU A 37 -3.63 36.12 -11.10
C LEU A 37 -2.79 34.85 -11.27
N LEU A 38 -1.58 34.78 -10.69
CA LEU A 38 -0.72 33.58 -10.76
C LEU A 38 -0.51 32.87 -9.42
N LEU A 39 -1.22 33.27 -8.36
CA LEU A 39 -1.26 32.54 -7.10
C LEU A 39 -2.60 31.80 -6.99
N GLY A 40 -2.87 30.91 -7.94
CA GLY A 40 -3.83 29.84 -7.70
C GLY A 40 -3.37 28.99 -6.51
N PRO A 41 -4.27 28.32 -5.77
CA PRO A 41 -3.86 27.39 -4.73
C PRO A 41 -2.84 26.43 -5.35
N LYS A 42 -1.64 26.36 -4.77
CA LYS A 42 -0.69 25.31 -5.13
C LYS A 42 -1.46 24.01 -4.91
N ALA A 43 -1.71 23.26 -5.98
CA ALA A 43 -2.23 21.91 -5.86
C ALA A 43 -1.26 21.17 -4.95
N GLN A 44 -1.69 20.91 -3.71
CA GLN A 44 -0.93 20.08 -2.81
C GLN A 44 -0.93 18.70 -3.47
N ALA A 45 0.24 18.24 -3.92
CA ALA A 45 0.36 16.90 -4.45
C ALA A 45 -0.25 15.94 -3.42
N ALA A 46 -1.13 15.04 -3.87
CA ALA A 46 -1.68 14.03 -3.00
C ALA A 46 -0.52 13.30 -2.30
N PRO A 47 -0.63 13.02 -1.00
CA PRO A 47 0.43 12.34 -0.27
C PRO A 47 0.71 10.98 -0.94
N ALA A 48 1.99 10.70 -1.19
CA ALA A 48 2.40 9.50 -1.92
C ALA A 48 2.00 8.24 -1.14
N PRO A 49 1.48 7.17 -1.77
CA PRO A 49 0.98 5.98 -1.07
C PRO A 49 2.02 5.38 -0.10
N ARG A 50 1.52 4.76 0.98
CA ARG A 50 2.34 4.10 2.02
C ARG A 50 2.96 2.77 1.56
N PHE A 51 2.60 2.31 0.37
CA PHE A 51 3.07 1.09 -0.27
C PHE A 51 3.81 1.44 -1.56
N TRP A 52 4.89 0.72 -1.86
CA TRP A 52 5.63 0.93 -3.11
C TRP A 52 4.85 0.46 -4.34
N ILE A 53 3.95 -0.49 -4.15
CA ILE A 53 3.05 -1.01 -5.17
C ILE A 53 1.64 -0.67 -4.74
N ALA A 54 1.01 0.21 -5.52
CA ALA A 54 -0.33 0.73 -5.29
C ALA A 54 -0.98 1.11 -6.63
N GLY A 55 -2.31 1.02 -6.67
CA GLY A 55 -3.14 1.49 -7.79
C GLY A 55 -3.87 2.78 -7.43
N ASP A 56 -5.02 3.00 -8.06
CA ASP A 56 -5.86 4.19 -7.90
C ASP A 56 -6.76 4.18 -6.65
N GLY A 57 -6.74 3.10 -5.86
CA GLY A 57 -7.56 2.92 -4.66
C GLY A 57 -8.96 2.36 -4.94
N VAL A 58 -9.20 1.81 -6.13
CA VAL A 58 -10.46 1.20 -6.56
C VAL A 58 -10.26 -0.21 -7.06
N LEU A 59 -10.82 -1.17 -6.33
CA LEU A 59 -10.79 -2.57 -6.75
C LEU A 59 -12.13 -2.99 -7.37
N VAL A 60 -12.09 -3.47 -8.61
CA VAL A 60 -13.22 -4.17 -9.25
C VAL A 60 -13.15 -5.66 -8.90
N LEU A 61 -13.97 -6.08 -7.94
CA LEU A 61 -13.95 -7.42 -7.35
C LEU A 61 -15.35 -8.01 -7.30
N ALA A 62 -15.51 -9.24 -7.79
CA ALA A 62 -16.79 -9.95 -7.84
C ALA A 62 -17.93 -9.11 -8.46
N GLY A 63 -17.64 -8.42 -9.56
CA GLY A 63 -18.57 -7.55 -10.29
C GLY A 63 -18.88 -6.22 -9.61
N GLN A 64 -18.16 -5.87 -8.53
CA GLN A 64 -18.39 -4.64 -7.77
C GLN A 64 -17.18 -3.73 -7.89
N ASN A 65 -17.43 -2.44 -8.20
CA ASN A 65 -16.43 -1.39 -8.11
C ASN A 65 -16.38 -0.89 -6.66
N ILE A 66 -15.27 -1.11 -5.96
CA ILE A 66 -15.13 -0.84 -4.54
C ILE A 66 -13.97 0.13 -4.33
N ARG A 67 -14.27 1.37 -3.96
CA ARG A 67 -13.27 2.32 -3.46
C ARG A 67 -12.84 1.90 -2.05
N PHE A 68 -11.55 1.64 -1.87
CA PHE A 68 -10.97 1.30 -0.56
C PHE A 68 -9.93 2.32 -0.11
N ARG A 69 -9.44 3.17 -1.02
CA ARG A 69 -8.57 4.30 -0.73
C ARG A 69 -9.00 5.51 -1.55
N SER A 70 -8.95 6.69 -0.94
CA SER A 70 -9.19 7.96 -1.61
C SER A 70 -7.97 8.41 -2.41
N GLU A 71 -8.15 9.33 -3.34
CA GLU A 71 -7.02 9.98 -4.05
C GLU A 71 -6.07 10.69 -3.07
N GLY A 72 -6.60 11.16 -1.92
CA GLY A 72 -5.81 11.76 -0.84
C GLY A 72 -5.07 10.75 0.04
N GLY A 73 -5.14 9.45 -0.23
CA GLY A 73 -4.42 8.41 0.51
C GLY A 73 -5.17 7.81 1.70
N GLU A 74 -6.29 8.39 2.11
CA GLU A 74 -7.11 7.89 3.23
C GLU A 74 -7.82 6.59 2.88
N TYR A 75 -7.75 5.59 3.77
CA TYR A 75 -8.44 4.31 3.60
C TYR A 75 -9.92 4.39 3.98
N ASP A 76 -10.79 3.94 3.07
CA ASP A 76 -12.23 3.83 3.30
C ASP A 76 -12.56 2.50 3.98
N GLU A 77 -12.91 2.55 5.26
CA GLU A 77 -13.28 1.36 6.02
C GLU A 77 -14.50 0.62 5.46
N ALA A 78 -15.46 1.31 4.84
CA ALA A 78 -16.63 0.65 4.25
C ALA A 78 -16.22 -0.19 3.05
N GLY A 79 -15.35 0.36 2.20
CA GLY A 79 -14.71 -0.35 1.10
C GLY A 79 -13.90 -1.55 1.58
N LEU A 80 -13.05 -1.35 2.58
CA LEU A 80 -12.24 -2.42 3.16
C LEU A 80 -13.08 -3.52 3.81
N ARG A 81 -14.16 -3.18 4.54
CA ARG A 81 -15.13 -4.15 5.07
C ARG A 81 -15.73 -4.99 3.94
N ARG A 82 -16.08 -4.35 2.83
CA ARG A 82 -16.65 -5.05 1.67
C ARG A 82 -15.65 -6.01 1.03
N ILE A 83 -14.41 -5.57 0.82
CA ILE A 83 -13.33 -6.43 0.30
C ILE A 83 -13.10 -7.61 1.23
N ASN A 84 -12.98 -7.39 2.54
CA ASN A 84 -12.78 -8.44 3.53
C ASN A 84 -13.89 -9.50 3.47
N ALA A 85 -15.17 -9.06 3.42
CA ALA A 85 -16.30 -9.98 3.30
C ALA A 85 -16.22 -10.83 2.02
N LEU A 86 -15.85 -10.24 0.88
CA LEU A 86 -15.66 -10.97 -0.39
C LEU A 86 -14.52 -11.98 -0.31
N PHE A 87 -13.44 -11.66 0.39
CA PHE A 87 -12.34 -12.57 0.69
C PHE A 87 -12.62 -13.56 1.83
N ARG A 88 -13.81 -13.52 2.45
CA ARG A 88 -14.20 -14.33 3.61
C ARG A 88 -13.32 -14.10 4.85
N ALA A 89 -12.71 -12.92 4.93
CA ALA A 89 -11.96 -12.43 6.07
C ALA A 89 -12.86 -11.63 7.02
N ASP A 90 -12.49 -11.58 8.30
CA ASP A 90 -13.16 -10.75 9.30
C ASP A 90 -12.47 -9.39 9.41
N PHE A 91 -13.14 -8.32 8.97
CA PHE A 91 -12.60 -6.97 9.11
C PHE A 91 -12.51 -6.53 10.58
N SER A 92 -13.38 -7.03 11.45
CA SER A 92 -13.43 -6.63 12.86
C SER A 92 -12.29 -7.24 13.68
N ASP A 93 -11.68 -8.34 13.21
CA ASP A 93 -10.48 -8.91 13.80
C ASP A 93 -9.22 -8.45 13.03
N PRO A 94 -8.37 -7.59 13.62
CA PRO A 94 -7.10 -7.17 13.00
C PRO A 94 -6.17 -8.34 12.61
N GLN A 95 -6.37 -9.52 13.21
CA GLN A 95 -5.63 -10.74 12.88
C GLN A 95 -6.19 -11.48 11.67
N GLU A 96 -7.48 -11.36 11.35
CA GLU A 96 -8.07 -12.04 10.19
C GLU A 96 -8.34 -11.08 9.04
N ARG A 97 -8.25 -9.77 9.29
CA ARG A 97 -8.38 -8.72 8.29
C ARG A 97 -7.35 -8.87 7.17
N MET A 98 -7.83 -8.80 5.92
CA MET A 98 -7.00 -8.77 4.72
C MET A 98 -5.93 -7.69 4.82
N SER A 99 -4.71 -8.07 4.47
CA SER A 99 -3.54 -7.21 4.39
C SER A 99 -3.81 -6.05 3.43
N LEU A 100 -3.65 -4.80 3.89
CA LEU A 100 -3.73 -3.61 3.03
C LEU A 100 -2.76 -3.73 1.85
N ARG A 101 -1.53 -4.21 2.11
CA ARG A 101 -0.54 -4.47 1.05
C ARG A 101 -1.06 -5.43 -0.01
N PHE A 102 -1.79 -6.48 0.37
CA PHE A 102 -2.35 -7.41 -0.60
C PHE A 102 -3.43 -6.75 -1.45
N ILE A 103 -4.28 -5.92 -0.85
CA ILE A 103 -5.30 -5.15 -1.57
C ILE A 103 -4.65 -4.16 -2.55
N GLU A 104 -3.61 -3.44 -2.13
CA GLU A 104 -2.87 -2.49 -2.98
C GLU A 104 -2.11 -3.16 -4.14
N VAL A 105 -1.58 -4.36 -3.92
CA VAL A 105 -0.97 -5.15 -5.00
C VAL A 105 -2.04 -5.59 -6.01
N LEU A 106 -3.23 -6.02 -5.56
CA LEU A 106 -4.32 -6.37 -6.47
C LEU A 106 -4.79 -5.18 -7.30
N ASP A 107 -4.96 -4.04 -6.65
CA ASP A 107 -5.30 -2.76 -7.27
C ASP A 107 -4.28 -2.40 -8.37
N ALA A 108 -2.98 -2.41 -8.02
CA ALA A 108 -1.92 -2.14 -8.97
C ALA A 108 -1.86 -3.15 -10.13
N VAL A 109 -2.16 -4.42 -9.90
CA VAL A 109 -2.18 -5.42 -10.99
C VAL A 109 -3.37 -5.18 -11.92
N GLN A 110 -4.55 -4.91 -11.38
CA GLN A 110 -5.75 -4.63 -12.17
C GLN A 110 -5.57 -3.40 -13.06
N ASP A 111 -5.06 -2.31 -12.51
CA ASP A 111 -4.82 -1.05 -13.23
C ASP A 111 -3.81 -1.23 -14.38
N ARG A 112 -2.69 -1.90 -14.09
CA ARG A 112 -1.54 -1.94 -15.00
C ARG A 112 -1.79 -2.87 -16.17
N LEU A 113 -2.57 -3.92 -15.94
CA LEU A 113 -2.99 -4.86 -16.97
C LEU A 113 -4.34 -4.50 -17.60
N GLN A 114 -4.95 -3.40 -17.18
CA GLN A 114 -6.29 -2.97 -17.63
C GLN A 114 -7.32 -4.09 -17.49
N GLY A 115 -7.22 -4.83 -16.39
CA GLY A 115 -8.09 -5.97 -16.13
C GLY A 115 -9.49 -5.54 -15.73
N GLY A 116 -10.47 -6.36 -16.11
CA GLY A 116 -11.85 -6.22 -15.63
C GLY A 116 -11.99 -6.70 -14.19
N THR A 117 -13.11 -7.35 -13.87
CA THR A 117 -13.36 -7.82 -12.50
C THR A 117 -12.46 -8.98 -12.08
N TYR A 118 -11.95 -8.94 -10.85
CA TYR A 118 -11.45 -10.14 -10.19
C TYR A 118 -12.60 -11.09 -9.85
N SER A 119 -12.40 -12.39 -10.05
CA SER A 119 -13.24 -13.45 -9.52
C SER A 119 -12.44 -14.29 -8.52
N LEU A 120 -12.98 -14.46 -7.32
CA LEU A 120 -12.29 -15.18 -6.25
C LEU A 120 -12.56 -16.68 -6.32
N LYS A 121 -11.50 -17.49 -6.35
CA LYS A 121 -11.55 -18.94 -6.12
C LYS A 121 -11.33 -19.27 -4.65
N SER A 122 -10.41 -18.57 -4.00
CA SER A 122 -10.13 -18.73 -2.58
C SER A 122 -9.55 -17.44 -1.99
N GLY A 123 -10.07 -17.02 -0.83
CA GLY A 123 -9.56 -15.87 -0.08
C GLY A 123 -8.92 -16.32 1.24
N TYR A 124 -9.25 -15.64 2.34
CA TYR A 124 -8.82 -16.05 3.67
C TYR A 124 -9.22 -17.51 3.98
N ARG A 125 -8.33 -18.23 4.65
CA ARG A 125 -8.59 -19.58 5.17
C ARG A 125 -8.24 -19.62 6.64
N SER A 126 -9.18 -20.01 7.49
CA SER A 126 -8.85 -20.28 8.90
C SER A 126 -7.84 -21.44 9.01
N PRO A 127 -7.02 -21.49 10.07
CA PRO A 127 -6.10 -22.61 10.30
C PRO A 127 -6.79 -23.98 10.26
N ARG A 128 -8.01 -24.05 10.82
CA ARG A 128 -8.86 -25.25 10.77
C ARG A 128 -9.19 -25.66 9.33
N LEU A 129 -9.61 -24.72 8.49
CA LEU A 129 -9.92 -25.00 7.09
C LEU A 129 -8.67 -25.44 6.31
N ASN A 130 -7.54 -24.74 6.49
CA ASN A 130 -6.29 -25.08 5.82
C ASN A 130 -5.82 -26.49 6.20
N ASN A 131 -5.87 -26.86 7.49
CA ASN A 131 -5.54 -28.20 7.96
C ASN A 131 -6.50 -29.27 7.42
N SER A 132 -7.81 -28.97 7.32
CA SER A 132 -8.79 -29.88 6.73
C SER A 132 -8.52 -30.14 5.23
N LEU A 133 -8.09 -29.11 4.48
CA LEU A 133 -7.71 -29.28 3.07
C LEU A 133 -6.48 -30.18 2.95
N ARG A 134 -5.48 -29.97 3.82
CA ARG A 134 -4.27 -30.80 3.87
C ARG A 134 -4.58 -32.25 4.22
N SER A 135 -5.44 -32.50 5.20
CA SER A 135 -5.84 -33.86 5.59
C SER A 135 -6.61 -34.60 4.49
N GLN A 136 -7.29 -33.86 3.61
CA GLN A 136 -7.97 -34.38 2.43
C GLN A 136 -7.04 -34.55 1.20
N GLY A 137 -5.73 -34.31 1.36
CA GLY A 137 -4.75 -34.42 0.27
C GLY A 137 -4.84 -33.31 -0.77
N LYS A 138 -5.50 -32.18 -0.46
CA LYS A 138 -5.53 -31.01 -1.34
C LYS A 138 -4.22 -30.22 -1.22
N LEU A 139 -3.84 -29.54 -2.29
CA LEU A 139 -2.65 -28.68 -2.35
C LEU A 139 -2.84 -27.47 -1.44
N ALA A 140 -2.27 -27.54 -0.24
CA ALA A 140 -2.30 -26.46 0.75
C ALA A 140 -1.03 -26.50 1.61
N ALA A 141 -0.26 -25.41 1.60
CA ALA A 141 0.96 -25.32 2.40
C ALA A 141 0.67 -25.25 3.91
N GLN A 142 1.57 -25.79 4.74
CA GLN A 142 1.48 -25.69 6.20
C GLN A 142 1.53 -24.23 6.67
N SER A 143 2.37 -23.39 6.06
CA SER A 143 2.54 -21.96 6.33
C SER A 143 1.92 -21.08 5.25
N SER A 144 0.72 -21.44 4.79
CA SER A 144 0.03 -20.76 3.68
C SER A 144 -0.31 -19.30 3.99
N MET A 145 -0.03 -18.40 3.03
CA MET A 145 -0.35 -16.98 3.11
C MET A 145 -1.87 -16.69 3.09
N HIS A 146 -2.70 -17.66 2.68
CA HIS A 146 -4.17 -17.56 2.83
C HIS A 146 -4.58 -17.50 4.30
N MET A 147 -3.88 -18.21 5.19
CA MET A 147 -4.13 -18.09 6.62
C MET A 147 -3.69 -16.73 7.12
N GLU A 148 -2.71 -16.11 6.45
CA GLU A 148 -2.21 -14.81 6.81
C GLU A 148 -3.09 -13.64 6.36
N ALA A 149 -4.22 -13.92 5.68
CA ALA A 149 -5.07 -12.91 5.06
C ALA A 149 -4.28 -12.03 4.07
N ALA A 150 -3.30 -12.63 3.40
CA ALA A 150 -2.34 -11.94 2.54
C ALA A 150 -2.14 -12.69 1.21
N ALA A 151 -3.16 -13.45 0.81
CA ALA A 151 -3.17 -14.21 -0.44
C ALA A 151 -4.59 -14.39 -1.00
N GLY A 152 -4.66 -14.68 -2.29
CA GLY A 152 -5.88 -15.05 -2.98
C GLY A 152 -5.60 -15.92 -4.22
N ASP A 153 -6.51 -16.86 -4.47
CA ASP A 153 -6.58 -17.59 -5.73
C ASP A 153 -7.65 -16.91 -6.57
N LEU A 154 -7.27 -16.37 -7.73
CA LEU A 154 -8.02 -15.34 -8.45
C LEU A 154 -8.05 -15.60 -9.96
N ILE A 155 -9.07 -15.05 -10.62
CA ILE A 155 -9.12 -14.86 -12.07
C ILE A 155 -9.28 -13.37 -12.32
N LEU A 156 -8.53 -12.79 -13.25
CA LEU A 156 -8.71 -11.41 -13.68
C LEU A 156 -9.45 -11.39 -15.03
N GLY A 157 -10.62 -10.76 -15.08
CA GLY A 157 -11.41 -10.70 -16.31
C GLY A 157 -10.65 -9.98 -17.43
N GLY A 158 -10.61 -10.58 -18.62
CA GLY A 158 -9.97 -9.99 -19.80
C GLY A 158 -8.44 -10.07 -19.84
N VAL A 159 -7.80 -10.69 -18.84
CA VAL A 159 -6.33 -10.85 -18.78
C VAL A 159 -5.98 -12.30 -18.53
N ASP A 160 -5.07 -12.85 -19.33
CA ASP A 160 -4.61 -14.22 -19.13
C ASP A 160 -3.74 -14.32 -17.87
N SER A 161 -3.89 -15.42 -17.14
CA SER A 161 -3.14 -15.67 -15.91
C SER A 161 -1.62 -15.75 -16.12
N SER A 162 -1.16 -16.07 -17.34
CA SER A 162 0.26 -15.97 -17.72
C SER A 162 0.75 -14.51 -17.78
N GLN A 163 -0.07 -13.59 -18.30
CA GLN A 163 0.26 -12.16 -18.32
C GLN A 163 0.30 -11.58 -16.90
N VAL A 164 -0.64 -11.99 -16.04
CA VAL A 164 -0.59 -11.65 -14.61
C VAL A 164 0.68 -12.20 -13.96
N PHE A 165 1.03 -13.45 -14.26
CA PHE A 165 2.24 -14.09 -13.75
C PHE A 165 3.50 -13.32 -14.13
N ASP A 166 3.68 -13.01 -15.42
CA ASP A 166 4.85 -12.30 -15.91
C ASP A 166 4.95 -10.88 -15.33
N PHE A 167 3.80 -10.18 -15.22
CA PHE A 167 3.76 -8.85 -14.62
C PHE A 167 4.14 -8.88 -13.14
N VAL A 168 3.50 -9.71 -12.31
CA VAL A 168 3.81 -9.78 -10.87
C VAL A 168 5.25 -10.26 -10.65
N LYS A 169 5.73 -11.18 -11.48
CA LYS A 169 7.13 -11.62 -11.46
C LYS A 169 8.11 -10.48 -11.74
N SER A 170 7.76 -9.54 -12.62
CA SER A 170 8.58 -8.35 -12.88
C SER A 170 8.65 -7.36 -11.71
N LEU A 171 7.69 -7.41 -10.78
CA LEU A 171 7.66 -6.55 -9.60
C LEU A 171 8.63 -7.00 -8.50
N ASP A 172 9.05 -8.26 -8.51
CA ASP A 172 9.96 -8.87 -7.53
C ASP A 172 9.60 -8.61 -6.05
N CYS A 173 8.31 -8.59 -5.74
CA CYS A 173 7.80 -8.17 -4.44
C CYS A 173 7.04 -9.24 -3.66
N CYS A 174 6.63 -10.31 -4.35
CA CYS A 174 5.40 -11.02 -4.04
C CYS A 174 5.48 -12.48 -4.51
N GLY A 175 4.63 -13.34 -3.93
CA GLY A 175 4.45 -14.71 -4.40
C GLY A 175 3.43 -14.76 -5.53
N ILE A 176 3.76 -15.38 -6.66
CA ILE A 176 2.83 -15.62 -7.77
C ILE A 176 2.93 -17.06 -8.27
N GLY A 177 1.79 -17.74 -8.26
CA GLY A 177 1.62 -19.12 -8.69
C GLY A 177 0.71 -19.20 -9.90
N TYR A 178 1.11 -19.94 -10.93
CA TYR A 178 0.30 -20.17 -12.12
C TYR A 178 -0.13 -21.64 -12.21
N TYR A 179 -1.43 -21.89 -12.33
CA TYR A 179 -2.00 -23.23 -12.46
C TYR A 179 -2.72 -23.31 -13.81
N HIS A 180 -2.38 -24.29 -14.65
CA HIS A 180 -2.84 -24.34 -16.04
C HIS A 180 -4.37 -24.12 -16.12
N GLY A 181 -4.76 -23.02 -16.77
CA GLY A 181 -6.13 -22.50 -16.76
C GLY A 181 -6.15 -21.00 -16.48
N ARG A 182 -7.33 -20.46 -16.13
CA ARG A 182 -7.54 -19.01 -16.01
C ARG A 182 -7.22 -18.41 -14.64
N HIS A 183 -6.85 -19.23 -13.65
CA HIS A 183 -6.64 -18.74 -12.28
C HIS A 183 -5.18 -18.78 -11.88
N PHE A 184 -4.81 -17.85 -11.01
CA PHE A 184 -3.48 -17.71 -10.46
C PHE A 184 -3.58 -17.52 -8.95
N HIS A 185 -2.51 -17.86 -8.24
CA HIS A 185 -2.32 -17.53 -6.84
C HIS A 185 -1.48 -16.27 -6.73
N LEU A 186 -1.89 -15.33 -5.90
CA LEU A 186 -1.10 -14.15 -5.55
C LEU A 186 -1.01 -14.03 -4.04
N ASP A 187 0.18 -13.74 -3.51
CA ASP A 187 0.40 -13.41 -2.10
C ASP A 187 1.46 -12.33 -1.90
N THR A 188 1.49 -11.71 -0.70
CA THR A 188 2.48 -10.67 -0.36
C THR A 188 3.62 -11.17 0.53
N GLY A 189 3.95 -12.45 0.47
CA GLY A 189 5.13 -13.04 1.10
C GLY A 189 6.41 -12.70 0.33
N PRO A 190 7.53 -13.36 0.64
CA PRO A 190 8.77 -13.21 -0.12
C PRO A 190 8.57 -13.56 -1.59
N SER A 191 9.35 -12.90 -2.46
CA SER A 191 9.38 -13.16 -3.90
C SER A 191 9.54 -14.66 -4.18
N ARG A 192 8.55 -15.23 -4.86
CA ARG A 192 8.53 -16.64 -5.22
C ARG A 192 7.62 -16.85 -6.43
N TYR A 193 8.11 -17.63 -7.38
CA TYR A 193 7.42 -17.93 -8.63
C TYR A 193 7.30 -19.43 -8.77
N TRP A 194 6.09 -19.93 -9.01
CA TRP A 194 5.87 -21.37 -9.18
C TRP A 194 4.72 -21.66 -10.12
N ASP A 195 4.68 -22.91 -10.55
CA ASP A 195 3.56 -23.53 -11.23
C ASP A 195 3.06 -24.74 -10.43
N GLU A 196 2.08 -25.46 -10.98
CA GLU A 196 1.54 -26.69 -10.39
C GLU A 196 2.59 -27.77 -10.11
N THR A 197 3.68 -27.82 -10.88
CA THR A 197 4.75 -28.82 -10.74
C THR A 197 5.84 -28.41 -9.76
N SER A 198 5.95 -27.13 -9.43
CA SER A 198 7.02 -26.54 -8.60
C SER A 198 6.52 -25.93 -7.28
N SER A 199 5.22 -26.09 -6.99
CA SER A 199 4.57 -25.52 -5.80
C SER A 199 5.11 -26.09 -4.46
N LYS A 200 5.60 -27.33 -4.45
CA LYS A 200 6.06 -28.07 -3.26
C LYS A 200 5.03 -28.12 -2.14
N THR A 201 3.74 -28.11 -2.46
CA THR A 201 2.65 -28.11 -1.47
C THR A 201 2.36 -29.52 -0.93
N GLU A 202 2.84 -30.54 -1.63
CA GLU A 202 2.84 -31.95 -1.30
C GLU A 202 3.89 -32.35 -0.26
N ASP A 203 4.91 -31.50 -0.03
CA ASP A 203 5.93 -31.72 0.99
C ASP A 203 5.33 -31.66 2.39
N LYS A 204 5.40 -32.80 3.10
CA LYS A 204 4.87 -32.98 4.45
C LYS A 204 5.95 -32.90 5.53
N THR A 205 7.22 -32.69 5.17
CA THR A 205 8.28 -32.56 6.15
C THR A 205 7.97 -31.37 7.08
N PRO A 206 8.11 -31.54 8.41
CA PRO A 206 7.94 -30.44 9.35
C PRO A 206 8.80 -29.24 8.93
N GLN A 207 8.19 -28.07 8.85
CA GLN A 207 8.91 -26.84 8.47
C GLN A 207 9.61 -26.20 9.66
N GLU A 208 9.14 -26.41 10.89
CA GLU A 208 9.80 -25.92 12.11
C GLU A 208 10.21 -24.44 12.02
N ASN A 209 9.30 -23.60 11.55
CA ASN A 209 9.52 -22.16 11.35
C ASN A 209 10.66 -21.79 10.39
N GLU A 210 11.16 -22.71 9.55
CA GLU A 210 12.18 -22.46 8.51
C GLU A 210 11.87 -21.22 7.65
N LYS A 211 10.59 -21.00 7.40
CA LYS A 211 10.07 -20.00 6.45
C LYS A 211 9.47 -18.77 7.13
N ILE A 212 9.68 -18.61 8.44
CA ILE A 212 9.18 -17.48 9.22
C ILE A 212 9.69 -16.16 8.64
N ILE A 213 8.80 -15.16 8.60
CA ILE A 213 9.13 -13.80 8.16
C ILE A 213 8.54 -12.79 9.13
N LEU A 214 9.13 -11.60 9.19
CA LEU A 214 8.56 -10.43 9.86
C LEU A 214 8.13 -9.40 8.82
N GLN A 215 6.87 -8.97 8.88
CA GLN A 215 6.31 -8.04 7.92
C GLN A 215 5.74 -6.79 8.62
N PRO A 216 6.32 -5.60 8.37
CA PRO A 216 5.70 -4.33 8.75
C PRO A 216 4.37 -4.11 8.01
N ASP A 217 3.47 -3.35 8.62
CA ASP A 217 2.15 -3.04 8.06
C ASP A 217 2.20 -2.17 6.80
N TYR A 218 3.19 -1.28 6.67
CA TYR A 218 3.44 -0.40 5.52
C TYR A 218 4.85 -0.57 4.95
N ASP A 219 5.11 0.00 3.78
CA ASP A 219 6.46 0.06 3.20
C ASP A 219 7.14 1.40 3.52
N VAL A 220 6.38 2.43 3.90
CA VAL A 220 6.89 3.79 4.15
C VAL A 220 6.40 4.32 5.50
N TYR A 221 7.33 4.88 6.27
CA TYR A 221 7.10 5.48 7.60
C TYR A 221 7.81 6.83 7.76
N ARG A 222 7.33 7.61 8.74
CA ARG A 222 8.03 8.77 9.29
C ARG A 222 9.00 8.35 10.40
N PRO A 223 10.07 9.12 10.67
CA PRO A 223 10.82 9.00 11.93
C PRO A 223 9.87 9.14 13.13
N GLY A 224 10.09 8.34 14.18
CA GLY A 224 9.22 8.36 15.36
C GLY A 224 7.85 7.71 15.19
N GLU A 225 7.49 7.21 14.01
CA GLU A 225 6.16 6.65 13.80
C GLU A 225 5.98 5.31 14.53
N ALA A 226 4.75 5.03 14.97
CA ALA A 226 4.37 3.70 15.41
C ALA A 226 4.36 2.73 14.21
N MET A 227 4.88 1.54 14.43
CA MET A 227 4.96 0.48 13.43
C MET A 227 4.28 -0.77 13.99
N GLU A 228 3.31 -1.30 13.26
CA GLU A 228 2.79 -2.63 13.52
C GLU A 228 3.53 -3.65 12.67
N MET A 229 3.82 -4.82 13.24
CA MET A 229 4.50 -5.91 12.55
C MET A 229 3.81 -7.23 12.83
N LYS A 230 3.95 -8.15 11.87
CA LYS A 230 3.38 -9.49 11.96
C LYS A 230 4.46 -10.52 11.62
N PHE A 231 4.68 -11.48 12.52
CA PHE A 231 5.30 -12.73 12.11
C PHE A 231 4.29 -13.51 11.28
N MET A 232 4.71 -13.88 10.07
CA MET A 232 3.92 -14.65 9.14
C MET A 232 4.64 -15.97 8.84
N ARG A 233 3.90 -16.96 8.33
CA ARG A 233 4.43 -18.28 7.98
C ARG A 233 4.99 -19.05 9.18
N VAL A 234 4.53 -18.71 10.39
CA VAL A 234 4.84 -19.45 11.62
C VAL A 234 4.11 -20.78 11.59
N THR A 235 4.84 -21.88 11.73
CA THR A 235 4.29 -23.24 11.77
C THR A 235 4.22 -23.83 13.16
N ASN A 236 5.05 -23.33 14.08
CA ASN A 236 5.20 -23.85 15.44
C ASN A 236 5.24 -22.68 16.44
N TYR A 237 4.53 -22.83 17.53
CA TYR A 237 4.57 -21.96 18.70
C TYR A 237 4.94 -22.79 19.94
N PRO A 238 5.51 -22.18 20.98
CA PRO A 238 5.90 -20.76 21.08
C PRO A 238 7.14 -20.41 20.24
N ILE A 239 7.38 -19.11 20.00
CA ILE A 239 8.66 -18.59 19.46
C ILE A 239 9.23 -17.54 20.41
N GLY A 240 10.52 -17.64 20.75
CA GLY A 240 11.21 -16.65 21.57
C GLY A 240 11.94 -15.62 20.72
N VAL A 241 11.68 -14.35 20.94
CA VAL A 241 12.15 -13.22 20.13
C VAL A 241 12.91 -12.23 21.01
N ASP A 242 14.12 -11.84 20.59
CA ASP A 242 14.82 -10.73 21.22
C ASP A 242 13.97 -9.46 21.02
N PRO A 243 13.50 -8.79 22.08
CA PRO A 243 12.64 -7.62 21.94
C PRO A 243 13.36 -6.44 21.30
N ASN A 244 14.69 -6.43 21.21
CA ASN A 244 15.48 -5.36 20.62
C ASN A 244 15.84 -5.68 19.16
N LEU A 245 15.03 -5.22 18.22
CA LEU A 245 15.23 -5.44 16.79
C LEU A 245 16.24 -4.44 16.22
N GLU A 246 17.36 -4.92 15.68
CA GLU A 246 18.38 -4.02 15.10
C GLU A 246 17.89 -3.45 13.78
N ILE A 247 18.08 -2.14 13.58
CA ILE A 247 17.76 -1.49 12.30
C ILE A 247 19.01 -1.55 11.43
N ILE A 248 18.91 -2.21 10.28
CA ILE A 248 20.00 -2.34 9.32
C ILE A 248 19.66 -1.59 8.04
N LYS A 249 20.67 -1.05 7.36
CA LYS A 249 20.48 -0.45 6.04
C LYS A 249 20.31 -1.54 4.98
N LYS A 250 19.77 -1.17 3.81
CA LYS A 250 19.65 -2.08 2.65
C LYS A 250 20.96 -2.75 2.23
N ASP A 251 22.09 -2.06 2.37
CA ASP A 251 23.42 -2.60 2.07
C ASP A 251 23.96 -3.58 3.14
N GLY A 252 23.15 -3.86 4.17
CA GLY A 252 23.50 -4.73 5.29
C GLY A 252 24.30 -4.04 6.40
N SER A 253 24.67 -2.77 6.24
CA SER A 253 25.43 -2.05 7.26
C SER A 253 24.56 -1.74 8.51
N PRO A 254 25.12 -1.90 9.72
CA PRO A 254 24.41 -1.59 10.95
C PRO A 254 24.21 -0.08 11.08
N THR A 255 23.05 0.34 11.56
CA THR A 255 22.79 1.76 11.87
C THR A 255 23.22 2.15 13.30
N GLY A 256 23.48 1.15 14.15
CA GLY A 256 23.65 1.35 15.60
C GLY A 256 22.35 1.74 16.32
N LYS A 257 21.20 1.67 15.64
CA LYS A 257 19.87 1.95 16.18
C LYS A 257 19.06 0.67 16.23
N SER A 258 18.10 0.64 17.13
CA SER A 258 17.17 -0.47 17.28
C SER A 258 15.75 0.02 17.49
N LEU A 259 14.82 -0.91 17.34
CA LEU A 259 13.40 -0.76 17.59
C LEU A 259 13.03 -1.80 18.66
N ALA A 260 12.50 -1.32 19.79
CA ALA A 260 12.17 -2.17 20.92
C ALA A 260 10.69 -2.56 20.89
N LEU A 261 10.42 -3.86 20.92
CA LEU A 261 9.10 -4.41 21.17
C LEU A 261 8.70 -4.17 22.64
N GLU A 262 7.42 -3.94 22.89
CA GLU A 262 6.89 -3.76 24.24
C GLU A 262 6.99 -5.08 25.05
N SER A 263 8.09 -5.26 25.78
CA SER A 263 8.30 -6.40 26.67
C SER A 263 9.30 -6.08 27.79
N PRO A 264 9.01 -6.44 29.06
CA PRO A 264 9.98 -6.31 30.16
C PRO A 264 10.99 -7.48 30.21
N ALA A 265 10.78 -8.54 29.43
CA ALA A 265 11.63 -9.73 29.45
C ALA A 265 12.80 -9.60 28.47
N SER A 266 13.93 -10.22 28.79
CA SER A 266 15.08 -10.34 27.87
C SER A 266 14.77 -11.21 26.64
N CYS A 267 13.71 -12.01 26.70
CA CYS A 267 13.19 -12.80 25.60
C CYS A 267 11.67 -12.70 25.58
N LEU A 268 11.10 -12.10 24.54
CA LEU A 268 9.65 -12.06 24.33
C LEU A 268 9.17 -13.42 23.82
N ILE A 269 8.33 -14.09 24.59
CA ILE A 269 7.71 -15.35 24.17
C ILE A 269 6.40 -15.05 23.46
N VAL A 270 6.32 -15.44 22.18
CA VAL A 270 5.11 -15.36 21.37
C VAL A 270 4.46 -16.74 21.37
N GLU A 271 3.39 -16.87 22.15
CA GLU A 271 2.70 -18.13 22.45
C GLU A 271 1.75 -18.59 21.35
N GLY A 272 1.38 -17.68 20.44
CA GLY A 272 0.38 -18.02 19.43
C GLY A 272 0.14 -16.94 18.40
N ARG A 273 -0.76 -17.29 17.48
CA ARG A 273 -1.10 -16.51 16.30
C ARG A 273 -1.50 -15.08 16.59
N LYS A 274 -2.25 -14.86 17.67
CA LYS A 274 -2.70 -13.53 18.08
C LYS A 274 -1.54 -12.60 18.38
N GLN A 275 -0.65 -13.02 19.26
CA GLN A 275 0.53 -12.25 19.65
C GLN A 275 1.49 -12.06 18.46
N ALA A 276 1.66 -13.10 17.64
CA ALA A 276 2.51 -13.05 16.45
C ALA A 276 2.07 -11.97 15.44
N ARG A 277 0.80 -11.55 15.47
CA ARG A 277 0.21 -10.62 14.51
C ARG A 277 -0.14 -9.26 15.09
N SER A 278 0.30 -8.98 16.32
CA SER A 278 0.01 -7.74 17.03
C SER A 278 1.26 -7.13 17.65
N LEU A 279 2.42 -7.31 17.01
CA LEU A 279 3.66 -6.70 17.49
C LEU A 279 3.64 -5.22 17.17
N LYS A 280 3.98 -4.41 18.16
CA LYS A 280 4.02 -2.97 18.05
C LYS A 280 5.31 -2.44 18.61
N ALA A 281 5.82 -1.41 17.96
CA ALA A 281 6.95 -0.64 18.44
C ALA A 281 6.92 0.75 17.84
N LYS A 282 7.80 1.62 18.32
CA LYS A 282 7.99 2.96 17.80
C LYS A 282 9.35 3.07 17.13
N LEU A 283 9.39 3.60 15.91
CA LEU A 283 10.64 3.91 15.23
C LEU A 283 11.43 4.98 15.99
N PRO A 284 12.76 5.01 15.90
CA PRO A 284 13.56 6.09 16.48
C PRO A 284 13.16 7.46 15.90
N GLU A 285 13.02 8.46 16.77
CA GLU A 285 12.75 9.87 16.37
C GLU A 285 13.84 10.43 15.46
N LYS A 286 15.09 9.97 15.66
CA LYS A 286 16.25 10.35 14.88
C LYS A 286 16.69 9.16 14.04
N LEU A 287 16.03 8.96 12.90
CA LEU A 287 16.41 8.01 11.87
C LEU A 287 16.46 8.76 10.54
N ASP A 288 17.58 8.65 9.83
CA ASP A 288 17.76 9.35 8.56
C ASP A 288 16.83 8.78 7.48
N PRO A 289 16.47 9.57 6.45
CA PRO A 289 15.76 9.03 5.30
C PRO A 289 16.56 7.93 4.59
N GLY A 290 15.90 6.84 4.20
CA GLY A 290 16.57 5.71 3.58
C GLY A 290 15.76 4.41 3.64
N ARG A 291 16.30 3.35 3.05
CA ARG A 291 15.74 1.99 3.11
C ARG A 291 16.42 1.13 4.15
N TYR A 292 15.60 0.44 4.93
CA TYR A 292 16.00 -0.33 6.10
C TYR A 292 15.29 -1.68 6.15
N ALA A 293 15.83 -2.58 6.94
CA ALA A 293 15.15 -3.78 7.42
C ALA A 293 15.40 -3.91 8.93
N LEU A 294 14.57 -4.71 9.60
CA LEU A 294 14.76 -5.09 10.99
C LEU A 294 15.43 -6.46 11.05
N GLN A 295 16.57 -6.56 11.72
CA GLN A 295 17.16 -7.85 12.07
C GLN A 295 16.52 -8.36 13.37
N VAL A 296 15.88 -9.51 13.26
CA VAL A 296 15.27 -10.24 14.37
C VAL A 296 16.22 -11.33 14.81
N LYS A 297 16.48 -11.45 16.12
CA LYS A 297 17.19 -12.57 16.72
C LYS A 297 16.22 -13.42 17.54
N PHE A 298 16.36 -14.73 17.48
CA PHE A 298 15.51 -15.64 18.26
C PHE A 298 16.25 -16.14 19.49
N CYS A 299 15.74 -15.82 20.68
CA CYS A 299 16.37 -16.10 21.98
C CYS A 299 15.90 -17.39 22.65
N ASN A 300 14.85 -18.05 22.13
CA ASN A 300 14.43 -19.40 22.49
C ASN A 300 13.78 -20.08 21.28
N ARG A 301 14.45 -21.11 20.74
CA ARG A 301 14.03 -21.79 19.51
C ARG A 301 13.33 -23.14 19.73
N TYR A 302 13.15 -23.56 20.99
CA TYR A 302 12.36 -24.75 21.38
C TYR A 302 12.67 -26.01 20.56
N ASP A 303 13.95 -26.26 20.28
CA ASP A 303 14.45 -27.37 19.47
C ASP A 303 13.92 -27.45 18.02
N TYR A 304 13.39 -26.34 17.49
CA TYR A 304 13.05 -26.20 16.07
C TYR A 304 14.34 -26.13 15.24
N ALA A 305 14.80 -27.28 14.77
CA ALA A 305 16.10 -27.43 14.11
C ALA A 305 16.21 -26.57 12.84
N LYS A 306 15.12 -26.46 12.08
CA LYS A 306 15.10 -25.65 10.85
C LYS A 306 14.82 -24.16 11.05
N MET A 307 14.42 -23.75 12.25
CA MET A 307 14.17 -22.34 12.52
C MET A 307 15.47 -21.54 12.32
N PRO A 308 15.46 -20.38 11.66
CA PRO A 308 16.67 -19.58 11.56
C PRO A 308 17.09 -19.00 12.92
N GLU A 309 18.39 -18.73 13.11
CA GLU A 309 18.87 -17.96 14.28
C GLU A 309 18.46 -16.49 14.20
N THR A 310 18.49 -15.94 12.99
CA THR A 310 18.10 -14.56 12.70
C THR A 310 17.33 -14.48 11.39
N ILE A 311 16.43 -13.50 11.27
CA ILE A 311 15.80 -13.13 10.00
C ILE A 311 15.89 -11.63 9.78
N LEU A 312 15.74 -11.21 8.53
CA LEU A 312 15.45 -9.83 8.18
C LEU A 312 13.96 -9.68 7.93
N SER A 313 13.38 -8.57 8.39
CA SER A 313 12.04 -8.18 8.00
C SER A 313 11.98 -7.88 6.50
N ARG A 314 10.76 -7.73 5.98
CA ARG A 314 10.55 -6.99 4.72
C ARG A 314 11.19 -5.60 4.85
N GLU A 315 11.80 -5.13 3.77
CA GLU A 315 12.34 -3.77 3.70
C GLU A 315 11.24 -2.73 3.91
N PHE A 316 11.59 -1.61 4.51
CA PHE A 316 10.76 -0.41 4.63
C PHE A 316 11.61 0.85 4.40
N GLU A 317 10.95 1.98 4.18
CA GLU A 317 11.56 3.27 3.89
C GLU A 317 11.17 4.32 4.92
N ILE A 318 12.16 5.10 5.34
CA ILE A 318 11.94 6.32 6.13
C ILE A 318 11.90 7.50 5.20
N ARG A 319 10.79 8.23 5.22
CA ARG A 319 10.59 9.49 4.49
C ARG A 319 10.06 10.57 5.43
N LYS A 320 10.53 11.81 5.26
CA LYS A 320 10.04 12.95 6.06
C LYS A 320 8.60 13.34 5.69
N ASP A 321 8.25 13.10 4.44
CA ASP A 321 6.98 13.43 3.78
C ASP A 321 6.07 12.20 3.62
N ALA A 322 6.29 11.12 4.37
CA ALA A 322 5.34 10.00 4.37
C ALA A 322 3.91 10.50 4.73
N PRO A 323 2.83 9.85 4.27
CA PRO A 323 1.43 10.25 4.47
C PRO A 323 0.97 10.35 5.91
#